data_AF-A0A972TKD8-F1
#
_entry.id   AF-A0A972TKD8-F1
#
_cell.length_a   1.000
_cell.length_b   1.000
_cell.length_c   1.000
_cell.angle_alpha   90.00
_cell.angle_beta   90.00
_cell.angle_gamma   90.00
#
_symmetry.space_group_name_H-M   'P 1'
#
loop_
_entity.id
_entity.type
_entity.pdbx_description
1 polymer ?
#
loop_
_entity_poly.entity_id
_entity_poly.type
_entity_poly.pdbx_seq_one_letter_code
_entity_poly.pdbx_strand_id
1 'polypeptide(L)' 'MKRTTNDLLDEYKGADFTKRLHLYLQHRELRPEFIETDRNELRSGEPERIPGSKWLPKFLTCTFEKACSLPGKA' A
#
# COMPACT_ATOMS: atom_id res chain seq x y z
N MET A 1 -5.87 23.41 -10.60
CA MET A 1 -6.74 22.21 -10.67
C MET A 1 -6.59 21.46 -9.35
N LYS A 2 -7.69 21.12 -8.67
CA LYS A 2 -7.64 20.29 -7.45
C LYS A 2 -7.31 18.87 -7.90
N ARG A 3 -6.18 18.32 -7.46
CA ARG A 3 -5.87 16.89 -7.66
C ARG A 3 -6.99 16.09 -7.01
N THR A 4 -7.58 15.17 -7.76
CA THR A 4 -8.62 14.28 -7.24
C THR A 4 -7.99 13.08 -6.57
N THR A 5 -8.77 12.41 -5.73
CA THR A 5 -8.35 11.16 -5.09
C THR A 5 -7.94 10.10 -6.12
N ASN A 6 -8.66 10.04 -7.25
CA ASN A 6 -8.36 9.12 -8.34
C ASN A 6 -7.00 9.42 -8.99
N ASP A 7 -6.67 10.70 -9.17
CA ASP A 7 -5.37 11.09 -9.73
C ASP A 7 -4.20 10.60 -8.85
N LEU A 8 -4.37 10.65 -7.51
CA LEU A 8 -3.37 10.19 -6.56
C LEU A 8 -3.21 8.67 -6.56
N LEU A 9 -4.31 7.93 -6.75
CA LEU A 9 -4.28 6.47 -6.85
C LEU A 9 -3.62 6.00 -8.13
N ASP A 10 -3.90 6.65 -9.26
CA ASP A 10 -3.25 6.32 -10.53
C ASP A 10 -1.78 6.75 -10.53
N GLU A 11 -1.44 7.87 -9.89
CA GLU A 11 -0.05 8.25 -9.66
C GLU A 11 0.69 7.24 -8.77
N TYR A 12 0.02 6.68 -7.75
CA TYR A 12 0.59 5.65 -6.87
C TYR A 12 0.84 4.32 -7.61
N LYS A 13 -0.10 3.87 -8.45
CA LYS A 13 0.03 2.63 -9.25
C LYS A 13 1.23 2.66 -10.19
N GLY A 14 1.46 3.79 -10.86
CA GLY A 14 2.55 3.94 -11.82
C GLY A 14 3.88 4.44 -11.23
N ALA A 15 3.96 4.61 -9.91
CA ALA A 15 5.11 5.20 -9.24
C ALA A 15 6.16 4.16 -8.83
N ASP A 16 7.43 4.58 -8.79
CA ASP A 16 8.48 3.81 -8.16
C ASP A 16 8.29 3.70 -6.63
N PHE A 17 9.07 2.82 -5.99
CA PHE A 17 8.98 2.58 -4.55
C PHE A 17 9.14 3.83 -3.69
N THR A 18 10.09 4.70 -4.02
CA THR A 18 10.37 5.92 -3.23
C THR A 18 9.18 6.87 -3.29
N LYS A 19 8.60 7.01 -4.49
CA LYS A 19 7.44 7.86 -4.73
C LYS A 19 6.16 7.26 -4.12
N ARG A 20 5.96 5.93 -4.18
CA ARG A 20 4.88 5.23 -3.46
C ARG A 20 4.98 5.46 -1.96
N LEU A 21 6.18 5.32 -1.37
CA LEU A 21 6.40 5.58 0.06
C LEU A 21 6.08 7.04 0.42
N HIS A 22 6.51 7.99 -0.41
CA HIS A 22 6.21 9.40 -0.20
C HIS A 22 4.70 9.68 -0.20
N LEU A 23 3.98 9.17 -1.19
CA LEU A 23 2.52 9.29 -1.30
C LEU A 23 1.79 8.64 -0.11
N TYR A 24 2.23 7.46 0.32
CA TYR A 24 1.68 6.74 1.46
C TYR A 24 1.85 7.49 2.79
N LEU A 25 2.98 8.17 2.95
CA LEU A 25 3.25 8.99 4.14
C LEU A 25 2.47 10.31 4.12
N GLN A 26 2.33 10.92 2.94
CA GLN A 26 1.65 12.20 2.75
C GLN A 26 0.12 12.10 2.85
N HIS A 27 -0.47 11.04 2.28
CA HIS A 27 -1.93 10.86 2.19
C HIS A 27 -2.38 9.72 3.10
N ARG A 28 -2.57 10.03 4.39
CA ARG A 28 -2.95 9.04 5.41
C ARG A 28 -4.35 8.47 5.17
N GLU A 29 -5.23 9.30 4.64
CA GLU A 29 -6.62 9.01 4.31
C GLU A 29 -6.75 7.99 3.17
N LEU A 30 -5.73 7.86 2.30
CA LEU A 30 -5.74 6.97 1.13
C LEU A 30 -4.96 5.68 1.31
N ARG A 31 -4.46 5.43 2.53
CA ARG A 31 -3.69 4.23 2.85
C ARG A 31 -4.47 2.94 2.61
N PRO A 32 -5.76 2.83 2.95
CA PRO A 32 -6.54 1.62 2.65
C PRO A 32 -6.53 1.29 1.15
N GLU A 33 -6.70 2.30 0.31
CA GLU A 33 -6.74 2.19 -1.15
C GLU A 33 -5.37 1.87 -1.74
N PHE A 34 -4.30 2.45 -1.19
CA PHE A 34 -2.93 2.09 -1.56
C PHE A 34 -2.62 0.62 -1.21
N ILE A 35 -3.01 0.15 -0.02
CA ILE A 35 -2.81 -1.24 0.40
C ILE A 35 -3.61 -2.21 -0.49
N GLU A 36 -4.86 -1.86 -0.83
CA GLU A 36 -5.67 -2.68 -1.73
C GLU A 36 -5.05 -2.76 -3.13
N THR A 37 -4.47 -1.65 -3.60
CA THR A 37 -3.71 -1.61 -4.87
C THR A 37 -2.51 -2.56 -4.83
N ASP A 38 -1.68 -2.45 -3.79
CA ASP A 38 -0.51 -3.34 -3.58
C ASP A 38 -0.94 -4.82 -3.52
N ARG A 39 -2.05 -5.10 -2.82
CA ARG A 39 -2.61 -6.45 -2.66
C ARG A 39 -3.12 -7.01 -3.99
N ASN A 40 -3.76 -6.18 -4.81
CA ASN A 40 -4.25 -6.59 -6.11
C ASN A 40 -3.10 -6.90 -7.06
N GLU A 41 -2.05 -6.06 -7.10
CA GLU A 41 -0.82 -6.30 -7.88
C GLU A 41 -0.18 -7.66 -7.53
N LEU A 42 -0.04 -7.95 -6.23
CA LEU A 42 0.47 -9.23 -5.73
C LEU A 42 -0.41 -10.42 -6.14
N ARG A 43 -1.74 -10.24 -6.19
CA ARG A 43 -2.70 -11.28 -6.55
C ARG A 43 -2.75 -11.54 -8.06
N SER A 44 -2.56 -10.50 -8.87
CA SER A 44 -2.55 -10.60 -10.34
C SER A 44 -1.31 -11.31 -10.90
N GLY A 45 -0.31 -11.62 -10.08
CA GLY A 45 0.84 -12.41 -10.52
C GLY A 45 1.73 -11.71 -11.54
N GLU A 46 1.56 -10.40 -11.73
CA GLU A 46 2.49 -9.51 -12.43
C GLU A 46 3.33 -8.80 -11.36
N PRO A 47 4.35 -9.46 -10.78
CA PRO A 47 5.40 -8.71 -10.14
C PRO A 47 6.11 -7.98 -11.27
N GLU A 48 5.83 -6.68 -11.40
CA GLU A 48 6.72 -5.81 -12.15
C GLU A 48 8.14 -6.09 -11.63
N ARG A 49 8.97 -6.65 -12.51
CA ARG A 49 10.31 -7.13 -12.18
C ARG A 49 11.18 -5.93 -11.85
N ILE A 50 11.12 -5.46 -10.61
CA ILE A 50 12.13 -4.56 -10.06
C ILE A 50 13.33 -5.43 -9.69
N PRO A 51 14.49 -5.30 -10.36
CA PRO A 51 15.68 -6.05 -10.01
C PRO A 51 16.19 -5.57 -8.63
N GLY A 52 15.81 -6.28 -7.57
CA GLY A 52 16.38 -6.10 -6.22
C GLY A 52 15.38 -5.93 -5.07
N SER A 53 14.07 -5.83 -5.32
CA SER A 53 13.10 -5.52 -4.27
C SER A 53 12.58 -6.77 -3.55
N LYS A 54 13.25 -7.11 -2.44
CA LYS A 54 12.68 -7.92 -1.35
C LYS A 54 11.57 -7.08 -0.70
N TRP A 55 10.39 -7.07 -1.32
CA TRP A 55 9.47 -5.94 -1.31
C TRP A 55 8.70 -5.68 0.01
N LEU A 56 9.19 -6.08 1.17
CA LEU A 56 8.74 -5.52 2.45
C LEU A 56 9.89 -5.56 3.48
N PRO A 57 10.26 -4.44 4.13
CA PRO A 57 10.93 -4.49 5.42
C PRO A 57 10.08 -5.32 6.39
N LYS A 58 10.70 -6.18 7.20
CA LYS A 58 10.03 -7.05 8.21
C LYS A 58 9.09 -6.31 9.19
N PHE A 59 9.12 -4.98 9.23
CA PHE A 59 8.21 -4.17 10.02
C PHE A 59 6.82 -3.98 9.38
N LEU A 60 6.69 -4.10 8.06
CA LEU A 60 5.39 -4.05 7.35
C LEU A 60 4.78 -5.44 7.11
N THR A 61 5.54 -6.52 7.34
CA THR A 61 4.99 -7.89 7.41
C THR A 61 4.28 -8.18 8.73
N CYS A 62 3.86 -7.14 9.47
CA CYS A 62 2.99 -7.30 10.61
C CYS A 62 1.68 -7.92 10.11
N THR A 63 1.44 -9.17 10.52
CA THR A 63 0.32 -10.00 10.11
C THR A 63 -1.01 -9.27 10.31
N PHE A 64 -1.58 -8.78 9.21
CA PHE A 64 -2.94 -8.23 9.13
C PHE A 64 -4.01 -9.19 9.65
N GLU A 65 -3.73 -10.50 9.76
CA GLU A 65 -4.64 -11.48 10.33
C GLU A 65 -4.86 -11.40 11.85
N LYS A 66 -4.09 -10.59 12.61
CA LYS A 66 -4.16 -10.62 14.09
C LYS A 66 -4.42 -9.28 14.78
N ALA A 67 -4.97 -8.30 14.07
CA ALA A 67 -5.38 -7.02 14.68
C ALA A 67 -6.91 -6.78 14.70
N CYS A 68 -7.71 -7.59 13.99
CA CYS A 68 -9.17 -7.58 14.08
C CYS A 68 -9.69 -8.64 15.06
N SER A 69 -9.09 -8.72 16.25
CA SER A 69 -9.69 -9.39 17.40
C SER A 69 -9.57 -8.45 18.58
N LEU A 70 -10.50 -7.51 18.67
CA LEU A 70 -10.88 -6.91 19.94
C LEU A 70 -11.51 -8.03 20.80
N PRO A 71 -10.99 -8.36 21.98
CA PRO A 71 -11.87 -8.69 23.08
C PRO A 71 -12.15 -7.39 23.83
N GLY A 72 -13.33 -6.82 23.57
CA GLY A 72 -13.98 -6.05 24.61
C GLY A 72 -14.16 -6.97 25.81
N LYS A 73 -13.69 -6.54 26.98
CA LYS A 73 -14.23 -7.04 28.24
C LYS A 73 -14.20 -5.92 29.27
N ALA A 74 -15.35 -5.83 29.94
CA ALA A 74 -15.83 -4.84 30.89
C ALA A 74 -14.85 -4.46 32.00
#